data_AF-A0A554X301-F1
#
_entry.id   AF-A0A554X301-F1
#
_cell.length_a   1.000
_cell.length_b   1.000
_cell.length_c   1.000
_cell.angle_alpha   90.00
_cell.angle_beta   90.00
_cell.angle_gamma   90.00
#
_symmetry.space_group_name_H-M   'P 1'
#
loop_
_entity.id
_entity.type
_entity.pdbx_description
1 polymer ?
#
loop_
_entity_poly.entity_id
_entity_poly.type
_entity_poly.pdbx_seq_one_letter_code
_entity_poly.pdbx_strand_id
1 'polypeptide(L)' 'MPCQACASFTANRASGAYSLRCLHCCARLIKSARPLRRLQEGHIAALKRFHGAAWPDVWPEIQRLLKEASTTPD' A
#
# COMPACT_ATOMS: atom_id res chain seq x y z
N MET A 1 -4.96 13.96 2.16
CA MET A 1 -3.61 14.56 2.26
C MET A 1 -2.57 13.46 2.10
N PRO A 2 -1.57 13.58 1.20
CA PRO A 2 -0.49 12.59 1.13
C PRO A 2 0.30 12.61 2.44
N CYS A 3 0.54 11.44 3.04
CA CYS A 3 1.34 11.35 4.26
C CYS A 3 2.82 11.65 3.95
N GLN A 4 3.64 11.87 4.98
CA GLN A 4 5.08 12.14 4.81
C GLN A 4 5.79 11.07 3.97
N ALA A 5 5.45 9.79 4.15
CA ALA A 5 6.00 8.70 3.34
C ALA A 5 5.52 8.71 1.87
N CYS A 6 4.33 9.26 1.59
CA CYS A 6 3.91 9.53 0.22
C CYS A 6 4.72 10.68 -0.38
N ALA A 7 4.88 11.78 0.36
CA ALA A 7 5.67 12.93 -0.08
C ALA A 7 7.14 12.54 -0.36
N SER A 8 7.75 11.73 0.51
CA SER A 8 9.11 11.21 0.28
C SER A 8 9.22 10.36 -0.98
N PHE A 9 8.22 9.53 -1.28
CA PHE A 9 8.19 8.74 -2.51
C PHE A 9 7.97 9.60 -3.76
N THR A 10 7.15 10.65 -3.67
CA THR A 10 6.97 11.61 -4.75
C THR A 10 8.27 12.38 -5.04
N ALA A 11 9.01 12.77 -4.00
CA ALA A 11 10.30 13.43 -4.14
C ALA A 11 11.40 12.48 -4.62
N ASN A 12 11.39 11.22 -4.16
CA ASN A 12 12.33 10.18 -4.55
C ASN A 12 11.63 8.81 -4.60
N ARG A 13 11.44 8.27 -5.81
CA ARG A 13 10.79 6.97 -6.03
C ARG A 13 11.53 5.78 -5.40
N ALA A 14 12.81 5.93 -5.06
CA ALA A 14 13.59 4.92 -4.32
C ALA A 14 13.33 4.94 -2.80
N SER A 15 12.50 5.87 -2.30
CA SER A 15 12.15 5.92 -0.88
C SER A 15 11.37 4.67 -0.45
N GLY A 16 11.98 3.86 0.42
CA GLY A 16 11.35 2.68 1.02
C GLY A 16 10.43 2.98 2.20
N ALA A 17 10.03 4.23 2.41
CA ALA A 17 9.17 4.61 3.53
C ALA A 17 7.70 4.26 3.23
N TYR A 18 7.03 3.66 4.22
CA TYR A 18 5.60 3.35 4.18
C TYR A 18 4.96 3.69 5.54
N SER A 19 3.72 4.17 5.50
CA SER A 19 2.89 4.31 6.70
C SER A 19 1.70 3.36 6.61
N LEU A 20 1.54 2.49 7.61
CA LEU A 20 0.39 1.57 7.68
C LEU A 20 -0.94 2.29 7.96
N ARG A 21 -0.90 3.59 8.32
CA ARG A 21 -2.10 4.43 8.47
C ARG A 21 -2.54 5.06 7.16
N CYS A 22 -1.71 5.02 6.11
CA CYS A 22 -2.00 5.64 4.82
C CYS A 22 -2.32 4.58 3.77
N LEU A 23 -3.54 4.62 3.22
CA LEU A 23 -4.01 3.60 2.28
C LEU A 23 -3.20 3.57 0.97
N HIS A 24 -2.70 4.73 0.52
CA HIS A 24 -1.78 4.80 -0.62
C HIS A 24 -0.45 4.10 -0.33
N CYS A 25 0.11 4.25 0.88
CA CYS A 25 1.31 3.51 1.27
C CYS A 25 1.05 2.01 1.38
N CYS A 26 -0.11 1.61 1.92
CA CYS A 26 -0.50 0.20 1.99
C CYS A 26 -0.59 -0.44 0.59
N ALA A 27 -1.21 0.26 -0.37
CA ALA A 27 -1.25 -0.17 -1.76
C ALA A 27 0.16 -0.24 -2.38
N ARG A 28 1.01 0.77 -2.16
CA ARG A 28 2.39 0.78 -2.67
C ARG A 28 3.22 -0.37 -2.08
N LEU A 29 3.07 -0.67 -0.80
CA LEU A 29 3.74 -1.78 -0.10
C LEU A 29 3.33 -3.14 -0.70
N ILE A 30 2.04 -3.34 -1.00
CA ILE A 30 1.58 -4.56 -1.65
C ILE A 30 2.09 -4.62 -3.10
N LYS A 31 2.10 -3.49 -3.83
CA LYS A 31 2.62 -3.42 -5.21
C LYS A 31 4.11 -3.76 -5.26
N SER A 32 4.91 -3.23 -4.34
CA SER A 32 6.37 -3.45 -4.29
C SER A 32 6.76 -4.91 -4.05
N ALA A 33 5.85 -5.72 -3.49
CA ALA A 33 6.07 -7.14 -3.30
C ALA A 33 5.86 -7.99 -4.57
N ARG A 34 5.46 -7.40 -5.72
CA ARG A 34 5.40 -8.13 -7.01
C ARG A 34 6.80 -8.54 -7.50
N PRO A 35 6.93 -9.71 -8.13
CA PRO A 35 5.90 -10.72 -8.42
C PRO A 35 5.70 -11.76 -7.29
N LEU A 36 6.34 -11.59 -6.13
CA LEU A 36 6.34 -12.57 -5.04
C LEU A 36 5.00 -12.60 -4.29
N ARG A 37 4.07 -13.45 -4.75
CA ARG A 37 2.73 -13.61 -4.17
C ARG A 37 2.74 -13.86 -2.65
N ARG A 38 3.63 -14.72 -2.15
CA ARG A 38 3.77 -15.00 -0.71
C ARG A 38 4.05 -13.74 0.13
N LEU A 39 4.81 -12.80 -0.44
CA LEU A 39 5.17 -11.56 0.23
C LEU A 39 3.99 -10.59 0.25
N GLN A 40 3.22 -10.54 -0.84
CA GLN A 40 1.97 -9.77 -0.88
C GLN A 40 0.96 -10.26 0.15
N GLU A 41 0.73 -11.57 0.22
CA GLU A 41 -0.17 -12.19 1.19
C GLU A 41 0.29 -11.90 2.63
N GLY A 42 1.60 -11.94 2.89
CA GLY A 42 2.19 -11.52 4.17
C GLY A 42 1.90 -10.06 4.53
N HIS A 43 2.06 -9.13 3.58
CA HIS A 43 1.72 -7.72 3.80
C HIS A 43 0.22 -7.50 4.01
N ILE A 44 -0.64 -8.17 3.24
CA ILE A 44 -2.11 -8.11 3.41
C ILE A 44 -2.49 -8.62 4.82
N ALA A 45 -1.91 -9.73 5.26
CA ALA A 45 -2.15 -10.27 6.60
C ALA A 45 -1.64 -9.34 7.72
N ALA A 46 -0.52 -8.65 7.52
CA ALA A 46 -0.03 -7.63 8.46
C ALA A 46 -0.98 -6.42 8.53
N LEU A 47 -1.45 -5.93 7.38
CA LEU A 47 -2.41 -4.82 7.31
C LEU A 47 -3.76 -5.18 7.93
N LYS A 48 -4.26 -6.39 7.69
CA LYS A 48 -5.48 -6.91 8.32
C LYS A 48 -5.37 -6.91 9.85
N ARG A 49 -4.24 -7.36 10.39
CA ARG A 49 -3.97 -7.31 11.84
C ARG A 49 -3.88 -5.88 12.37
N PHE A 50 -3.28 -4.96 11.61
CA PHE A 50 -3.13 -3.55 12.00
C PHE A 50 -4.47 -2.79 12.03
N HIS A 51 -5.31 -2.95 11.00
CA HIS A 51 -6.60 -2.25 10.91
C HIS A 51 -7.71 -2.91 11.73
N GLY A 52 -7.56 -4.20 12.06
CA GLY A 52 -8.49 -4.92 12.93
C GLY A 52 -9.94 -4.82 12.44
N ALA A 53 -10.81 -4.27 13.28
CA ALA A 53 -12.24 -4.13 12.99
C ALA A 53 -12.54 -3.24 11.77
N ALA A 54 -11.67 -2.28 11.44
CA ALA A 54 -11.84 -1.40 10.27
C ALA A 54 -11.42 -2.06 8.95
N TRP A 55 -10.92 -3.30 8.98
CA TRP A 55 -10.45 -3.99 7.78
C TRP A 55 -11.51 -4.13 6.67
N PRO A 56 -12.79 -4.45 6.94
CA PRO A 56 -13.82 -4.54 5.92
C PRO A 56 -14.01 -3.24 5.13
N ASP A 57 -13.80 -2.08 5.76
CA ASP A 57 -13.94 -0.76 5.11
C ASP A 57 -12.64 -0.34 4.41
N VAL A 58 -11.50 -0.65 5.02
CA VAL A 58 -10.17 -0.26 4.52
C VAL A 58 -9.74 -1.08 3.31
N TRP A 59 -10.02 -2.38 3.30
CA TRP A 59 -9.51 -3.29 2.27
C TRP A 59 -10.01 -2.98 0.85
N PRO A 60 -11.32 -2.73 0.61
CA PRO A 60 -11.81 -2.37 -0.71
C PRO A 60 -11.12 -1.12 -1.28
N GLU A 61 -10.83 -0.14 -0.43
CA GLU A 61 -10.15 1.09 -0.82
C GLU A 61 -8.68 0.85 -1.19
N ILE A 62 -7.96 0.02 -0.44
CA ILE A 62 -6.60 -0.41 -0.82
C ILE A 62 -6.62 -1.15 -2.17
N GLN A 63 -7.63 -2.00 -2.42
CA GLN A 63 -7.77 -2.70 -3.69
C GLN A 63 -8.04 -1.74 -4.86
N ARG A 64 -8.84 -0.70 -4.65
CA ARG A 64 -9.07 0.37 -5.64
C ARG A 64 -7.75 1.06 -6.00
N LEU A 65 -6.99 1.49 -4.98
CA LEU A 65 -5.70 2.16 -5.17
C LEU A 65 -4.64 1.26 -5.84
N LEU A 66 -4.64 -0.05 -5.56
CA LEU A 66 -3.78 -1.02 -6.22
C LEU A 66 -4.07 -1.16 -7.72
N LYS A 67 -5.35 -1.12 -8.09
CA LYS A 67 -5.77 -1.14 -9.50
C LYS A 67 -5.33 0.12 -10.22
N GLU A 68 -5.57 1.29 -9.63
CA GLU A 68 -5.16 2.59 -10.19
C GLU A 68 -3.64 2.67 -10.40
N ALA A 69 -2.86 2.22 -9.42
CA ALA A 69 -1.40 2.18 -9.53
C ALA A 69 -0.87 1.18 -10.56
N SER A 70 -1.70 0.26 -11.06
CA SER A 70 -1.33 -0.67 -12.14
C SER A 70 -1.59 -0.09 -13.54
N THR A 71 -2.35 1.00 -13.64
CA THR A 71 -2.74 1.63 -14.92
C THR A 71 -1.80 2.76 -15.33
N THR A 72 -1.03 3.33 -14.41
CA THR A 72 0.01 4.32 -14.73
C THR A 72 1.31 3.60 -15.11
N PRO A 73 1.83 3.77 -16.34
CA PRO A 73 3.17 3.28 -16.68
C PRO A 73 4.21 4.06 -15.85
N ASP A 74 5.17 3.32 -15.27
CA ASP A 74 6.26 3.86 -14.45
C ASP A 74 7.15 4.86 -15.20
#